data_AF-A0A940U6V2-F1
#
_entry.id   AF-A0A940U6V2-F1
#
_cell.length_a   1.000
_cell.length_b   1.000
_cell.length_c   1.000
_cell.angle_alpha   90.00
_cell.angle_beta   90.00
_cell.angle_gamma   90.00
#
_symmetry.space_group_name_H-M   'P 1'
#
loop_
_entity.id
_entity.type
_entity.pdbx_description
1 polymer ?
#
loop_
_entity_poly.entity_id
_entity_poly.type
_entity_poly.pdbx_seq_one_letter_code
_entity_poly.pdbx_strand_id
1 'polypeptide(L)'
;MKRTGFYAFILIIPALISLFSGQAAWSLDQNSEARPIEMGVSGGNINDLSRLYCCSGTLGALVHDSTFQYILSNNHVIAVTNQGRIGDDIIQPGLIDQSVACAQDAGDVVADLSKFVPLAFKKGAKNKVDAAIAQVRSGMVDLSGSILNIGQASSLTALPAIGLPVQKMGRTTGLTSGVISAVNVTANVSYNTACGIGSQTAKFTGQVMISAPGFSAGGDSGSLILEDCSPYPRAVGLLFAGSDTVTLANPIGDVLSLLKVQMVGADGGFCSSTASMSGQGSRTKAQSLPSQASGRAVEMAARVKDRHEDSILHLEGVVGLGIGILETDPEEAVIEVYTKKPSHEMKHVISDTLEGIPLRIVETGEIFAF
;
A
#
# COMPACT_ATOMS: atom_id res chain seq x y z
N MET A 1 10.35 66.58 -19.93
CA MET A 1 9.78 65.93 -18.72
C MET A 1 9.72 64.44 -18.98
N LYS A 2 10.55 63.65 -18.29
CA LYS A 2 10.71 62.21 -18.52
C LYS A 2 9.47 61.45 -18.03
N ARG A 3 8.91 60.56 -18.86
CA ARG A 3 8.04 59.45 -18.42
C ARG A 3 8.71 58.14 -18.84
N THR A 4 9.22 57.44 -17.85
CA THR A 4 9.72 56.07 -17.90
C THR A 4 8.54 55.11 -17.98
N GLY A 5 8.46 54.31 -19.05
CA GLY A 5 7.58 53.14 -19.14
C GLY A 5 8.44 51.88 -19.15
N PHE A 6 8.36 51.09 -18.08
CA PHE A 6 8.94 49.75 -18.00
C PHE A 6 8.09 48.81 -18.87
N TYR A 7 8.71 48.13 -19.83
CA TYR A 7 8.11 47.00 -20.53
C TYR A 7 8.25 45.76 -19.65
N ALA A 8 7.13 45.22 -19.16
CA ALA A 8 7.08 43.90 -18.55
C ALA A 8 6.98 42.84 -19.66
N PHE A 9 8.03 42.04 -19.83
CA PHE A 9 7.99 40.82 -20.65
C PHE A 9 7.16 39.77 -19.90
N ILE A 10 5.94 39.53 -20.35
CA ILE A 10 5.17 38.33 -19.96
C ILE A 10 5.63 37.20 -20.89
N LEU A 11 6.43 36.28 -20.35
CA LEU A 11 6.76 35.01 -20.99
C LEU A 11 5.53 34.09 -20.87
N ILE A 12 4.73 34.02 -21.93
CA ILE A 12 3.71 32.99 -22.09
C ILE A 12 4.42 31.74 -22.58
N ILE A 13 4.62 30.76 -21.70
CA ILE A 13 5.05 29.41 -22.10
C ILE A 13 3.79 28.65 -22.53
N PRO A 14 3.64 28.22 -23.80
CA PRO A 14 2.50 27.44 -24.21
C PRO A 14 2.62 26.02 -23.63
N ALA A 15 1.61 25.61 -22.88
CA ALA A 15 1.47 24.22 -22.45
C ALA A 15 1.24 23.33 -23.68
N LEU A 16 2.21 22.46 -23.98
CA LEU A 16 2.02 21.37 -24.92
C LEU A 16 1.11 20.32 -24.28
N ILE A 17 -0.15 20.30 -24.71
CA ILE A 17 -1.08 19.20 -24.45
C ILE A 17 -0.67 18.04 -25.37
N SER A 18 0.02 17.04 -24.83
CA SER A 18 0.17 15.74 -25.49
C SER A 18 -1.16 15.00 -25.41
N LEU A 19 -1.86 14.94 -26.54
CA LEU A 19 -3.00 14.05 -26.77
C LEU A 19 -2.50 12.60 -26.84
N PHE A 20 -2.52 11.89 -25.71
CA PHE A 20 -2.50 10.44 -25.73
C PHE A 20 -3.94 9.95 -25.90
N SER A 21 -4.22 9.36 -27.06
CA SER A 21 -5.45 8.66 -27.36
C SER A 21 -5.46 7.29 -26.70
N GLY A 22 -6.48 7.03 -25.87
CA GLY A 22 -6.96 5.68 -25.56
C GLY A 22 -6.61 5.11 -24.19
N GLN A 23 -7.01 5.79 -23.11
CA GLN A 23 -7.37 5.13 -21.85
C GLN A 23 -8.76 5.65 -21.48
N ALA A 24 -9.67 4.75 -21.08
CA ALA A 24 -10.97 5.16 -20.57
C ALA A 24 -10.75 6.19 -19.46
N ALA A 25 -11.35 7.37 -19.59
CA ALA A 25 -11.37 8.35 -18.53
C ALA A 25 -12.20 7.75 -17.38
N TRP A 26 -11.52 7.15 -16.41
CA TRP A 26 -12.10 6.80 -15.12
C TRP A 26 -12.63 8.11 -14.52
N SER A 27 -13.93 8.23 -14.37
CA SER A 27 -14.56 9.50 -14.01
C SER A 27 -14.18 9.88 -12.58
N LEU A 28 -14.07 11.18 -12.33
CA LEU A 28 -14.04 11.81 -10.99
C LEU A 28 -15.19 11.35 -10.05
N ASP A 29 -16.16 10.61 -10.60
CA ASP A 29 -17.38 10.11 -9.96
C ASP A 29 -17.13 8.87 -9.07
N GLN A 30 -15.96 8.21 -9.14
CA GLN A 30 -15.63 7.09 -8.22
C GLN A 30 -15.13 7.54 -6.84
N ASN A 31 -14.76 8.81 -6.68
CA ASN A 31 -14.19 9.30 -5.43
C ASN A 31 -15.24 9.84 -4.45
N SER A 32 -16.47 10.02 -4.91
CA SER A 32 -17.63 10.45 -4.13
C SER A 32 -18.76 9.45 -4.32
N GLU A 33 -19.20 8.82 -3.23
CA GLU A 33 -20.15 7.71 -3.29
C GLU A 33 -21.43 8.07 -2.56
N ALA A 34 -22.56 7.55 -3.04
CA ALA A 34 -23.81 7.63 -2.31
C ALA A 34 -23.70 6.82 -1.00
N ARG A 35 -24.38 7.28 0.05
CA ARG A 35 -24.48 6.51 1.29
C ARG A 35 -25.47 5.36 1.12
N PRO A 36 -25.21 4.17 1.72
CA PRO A 36 -23.97 3.81 2.42
C PRO A 36 -22.82 3.54 1.43
N ILE A 37 -21.60 3.98 1.76
CA ILE A 37 -20.43 3.77 0.88
C ILE A 37 -19.90 2.34 0.95
N GLU A 38 -19.35 1.85 -0.15
CA GLU A 38 -18.45 0.69 -0.16
C GLU A 38 -17.03 1.09 0.29
N MET A 39 -16.19 0.09 0.55
CA MET A 39 -14.75 0.29 0.82
C MET A 39 -13.94 0.37 -0.48
N GLY A 40 -12.66 0.71 -0.40
CA GLY A 40 -11.80 0.93 -1.57
C GLY A 40 -11.94 2.33 -2.19
N VAL A 41 -12.64 3.23 -1.52
CA VAL A 41 -12.98 4.58 -2.01
C VAL A 41 -12.11 5.66 -1.37
N SER A 42 -12.10 6.86 -1.95
CA SER A 42 -11.40 8.02 -1.38
C SER A 42 -11.82 8.29 0.06
N GLY A 43 -10.90 8.74 0.90
CA GLY A 43 -11.22 9.30 2.21
C GLY A 43 -9.99 9.67 3.00
N GLY A 44 -10.21 10.18 4.21
CA GLY A 44 -9.11 10.60 5.08
C GLY A 44 -9.61 11.30 6.33
N ASN A 45 -8.67 11.66 7.19
CA ASN A 45 -8.97 12.52 8.33
C ASN A 45 -9.33 13.93 7.84
N ILE A 46 -10.43 14.50 8.33
CA ILE A 46 -10.85 15.86 7.95
C ILE A 46 -9.79 16.93 8.27
N ASN A 47 -8.87 16.63 9.19
CA ASN A 47 -7.81 17.53 9.65
C ASN A 47 -6.45 17.31 8.96
N ASP A 48 -6.34 16.42 7.97
CA ASP A 48 -5.07 16.20 7.24
C ASP A 48 -4.82 17.25 6.17
N LEU A 49 -4.63 18.49 6.63
CA LEU A 49 -4.31 19.64 5.79
C LEU A 49 -3.30 20.58 6.44
N SER A 50 -2.60 21.31 5.60
CA SER A 50 -1.75 22.44 5.93
C SER A 50 -2.29 23.69 5.22
N ARG A 51 -1.57 24.82 5.34
CA ARG A 51 -1.94 26.06 4.64
C ARG A 51 -1.97 25.91 3.11
N LEU A 52 -1.20 24.97 2.54
CA LEU A 52 -0.99 24.85 1.10
C LEU A 52 -1.40 23.50 0.51
N TYR A 53 -1.59 22.48 1.34
CA TYR A 53 -1.82 21.10 0.91
C TYR A 53 -2.92 20.48 1.75
N CYS A 54 -3.73 19.62 1.15
CA CYS A 54 -4.54 18.65 1.86
C CYS A 54 -4.24 17.26 1.30
N CYS A 55 -4.45 16.25 2.13
CA CYS A 55 -4.11 14.87 1.83
C CYS A 55 -5.36 13.99 1.85
N SER A 56 -5.31 12.89 1.11
CA SER A 56 -6.37 11.90 1.04
C SER A 56 -5.75 10.56 0.67
N GLY A 57 -6.35 9.48 1.17
CA GLY A 57 -5.98 8.12 0.83
C GLY A 57 -7.22 7.31 0.51
N THR A 58 -7.15 6.02 0.80
CA THR A 58 -8.24 5.07 0.60
C THR A 58 -8.81 4.61 1.95
N LEU A 59 -10.14 4.56 2.04
CA LEU A 59 -10.87 3.85 3.09
C LEU A 59 -10.92 2.36 2.70
N GLY A 60 -9.96 1.58 3.20
CA GLY A 60 -9.56 0.32 2.60
C GLY A 60 -10.49 -0.86 2.78
N ALA A 61 -10.94 -1.08 4.02
CA ALA A 61 -11.70 -2.25 4.39
C ALA A 61 -12.58 -2.00 5.60
N LEU A 62 -13.56 -2.89 5.78
CA LEU A 62 -14.34 -2.94 7.00
C LEU A 62 -13.80 -4.04 7.90
N VAL A 63 -13.56 -3.71 9.16
CA VAL A 63 -13.10 -4.63 10.20
C VAL A 63 -13.98 -4.49 11.44
N HIS A 64 -13.95 -5.45 12.34
CA HIS A 64 -14.79 -5.40 13.54
C HIS A 64 -14.08 -5.97 14.77
N ASP A 65 -14.52 -5.52 15.94
CA ASP A 65 -14.30 -6.24 17.19
C ASP A 65 -15.61 -6.91 17.65
N SER A 66 -15.75 -7.21 18.93
CA SER A 66 -16.98 -7.80 19.49
C SER A 66 -18.19 -6.85 19.54
N THR A 67 -17.98 -5.56 19.29
CA THR A 67 -18.92 -4.48 19.62
C THR A 67 -19.22 -3.59 18.42
N PHE A 68 -18.19 -3.18 17.68
CA PHE A 68 -18.30 -2.18 16.63
C PHE A 68 -17.61 -2.62 15.35
N GLN A 69 -18.08 -2.04 14.23
CA GLN A 69 -17.39 -2.07 12.96
C GLN A 69 -16.61 -0.78 12.75
N TYR A 70 -15.48 -0.90 12.07
CA TYR A 70 -14.53 0.16 11.83
C TYR A 70 -14.06 0.14 10.38
N ILE A 71 -13.86 1.33 9.83
CA ILE A 71 -13.08 1.51 8.60
C ILE A 71 -11.61 1.33 8.95
N LEU A 72 -10.92 0.45 8.21
CA LEU A 72 -9.47 0.25 8.24
C LEU A 72 -8.81 1.10 7.14
N SER A 73 -7.77 1.83 7.50
CA SER A 73 -6.87 2.52 6.56
C SER A 73 -5.46 2.62 7.18
N ASN A 74 -4.55 3.36 6.55
CA ASN A 74 -3.24 3.62 7.15
C ASN A 74 -3.33 4.67 8.27
N ASN A 75 -2.40 4.60 9.22
CA ASN A 75 -2.18 5.66 10.20
C ASN A 75 -1.88 6.99 9.51
N HIS A 76 -1.02 7.00 8.49
CA HIS A 76 -0.73 8.26 7.82
C HIS A 76 -1.91 8.86 7.05
N VAL A 77 -2.98 8.09 6.76
CA VAL A 77 -4.19 8.56 6.06
C VAL A 77 -5.27 9.05 7.03
N ILE A 78 -5.60 8.28 8.06
CA ILE A 78 -6.72 8.62 8.97
C ILE A 78 -6.28 9.04 10.39
N ALA A 79 -5.01 8.86 10.73
CA ALA A 79 -4.42 9.32 12.00
C ALA A 79 -3.30 10.35 11.82
N VAL A 80 -3.22 10.98 10.64
CA VAL A 80 -2.35 12.13 10.33
C VAL A 80 -0.89 11.88 10.77
N THR A 81 -0.37 10.69 10.46
CA THR A 81 1.00 10.27 10.82
C THR A 81 1.28 10.45 12.33
N ASN A 82 0.47 9.81 13.16
CA ASN A 82 0.39 9.91 14.63
C ASN A 82 -0.14 11.23 15.21
N GLN A 83 -0.51 12.23 14.40
CA GLN A 83 -0.98 13.53 14.90
C GLN A 83 -2.50 13.62 15.08
N GLY A 84 -3.25 12.65 14.55
CA GLY A 84 -4.70 12.56 14.70
C GLY A 84 -5.11 12.33 16.16
N ARG A 85 -6.25 12.87 16.53
CA ARG A 85 -6.86 12.68 17.86
C ARG A 85 -7.96 11.65 17.76
N ILE A 86 -8.04 10.77 18.75
CA ILE A 86 -9.18 9.85 18.85
C ILE A 86 -10.48 10.68 18.92
N GLY A 87 -11.44 10.33 18.08
CA GLY A 87 -12.67 11.06 17.85
C GLY A 87 -12.62 12.04 16.67
N ASP A 88 -11.49 12.19 15.98
CA ASP A 88 -11.43 13.00 14.75
C ASP A 88 -12.35 12.41 13.67
N ASP A 89 -13.04 13.29 12.95
CA ASP A 89 -13.92 12.93 11.84
C ASP A 89 -13.14 12.37 10.65
N ILE A 90 -13.60 11.24 10.12
CA ILE A 90 -13.16 10.65 8.85
C ILE A 90 -14.22 10.90 7.80
N ILE A 91 -13.81 11.47 6.66
CA ILE A 91 -14.71 11.91 5.59
C ILE A 91 -14.58 11.08 4.31
N GLN A 92 -15.68 11.01 3.56
CA GLN A 92 -15.72 10.55 2.17
C GLN A 92 -16.64 11.47 1.35
N PRO A 93 -16.18 12.08 0.24
CA PRO A 93 -14.84 12.04 -0.33
C PRO A 93 -13.73 12.57 0.61
N GLY A 94 -12.49 12.12 0.40
CA GLY A 94 -11.33 12.72 1.05
C GLY A 94 -11.12 14.18 0.62
N LEU A 95 -10.38 14.97 1.41
CA LEU A 95 -10.17 16.41 1.21
C LEU A 95 -9.76 16.81 -0.22
N ILE A 96 -8.96 16.00 -0.91
CA ILE A 96 -8.51 16.31 -2.29
C ILE A 96 -9.66 16.14 -3.30
N ASP A 97 -10.63 15.26 -3.03
CA ASP A 97 -11.76 14.96 -3.93
C ASP A 97 -13.03 15.75 -3.60
N GLN A 98 -12.93 16.69 -2.66
CA GLN A 98 -14.01 17.61 -2.34
C GLN A 98 -14.36 18.50 -3.53
N SER A 99 -15.65 18.82 -3.69
CA SER A 99 -16.13 19.70 -4.77
C SER A 99 -15.42 21.06 -4.77
N VAL A 100 -15.08 21.55 -3.57
CA VAL A 100 -14.09 22.59 -3.34
C VAL A 100 -12.90 21.92 -2.66
N ALA A 101 -11.78 21.79 -3.37
CA ALA A 101 -10.60 21.09 -2.85
C ALA A 101 -10.20 21.62 -1.45
N CYS A 102 -9.87 20.68 -0.56
CA CYS A 102 -9.54 20.91 0.84
C CYS A 102 -10.67 21.49 1.72
N ALA A 103 -11.92 21.52 1.23
CA ALA A 103 -13.06 21.87 2.07
C ALA A 103 -13.28 20.80 3.15
N GLN A 104 -13.59 21.26 4.36
CA GLN A 104 -13.94 20.40 5.49
C GLN A 104 -15.47 20.42 5.62
N ASP A 105 -16.16 19.46 5.00
CA ASP A 105 -17.62 19.33 5.09
C ASP A 105 -18.01 18.29 6.15
N ALA A 106 -18.77 18.73 7.16
CA ALA A 106 -19.29 17.85 8.21
C ALA A 106 -20.38 16.89 7.69
N GLY A 107 -20.99 17.17 6.54
CA GLY A 107 -21.93 16.27 5.87
C GLY A 107 -21.26 15.00 5.32
N ASP A 108 -19.95 15.04 5.10
CA ASP A 108 -19.19 13.95 4.51
C ASP A 108 -18.62 12.96 5.53
N VAL A 109 -18.90 13.16 6.82
CA VAL A 109 -18.33 12.33 7.88
C VAL A 109 -18.98 10.95 7.91
N VAL A 110 -18.15 9.92 7.79
CA VAL A 110 -18.55 8.51 7.75
C VAL A 110 -18.12 7.71 8.97
N ALA A 111 -17.08 8.15 9.69
CA ALA A 111 -16.53 7.44 10.84
C ALA A 111 -15.75 8.37 11.78
N ASP A 112 -15.44 7.87 12.98
CA ASP A 112 -14.70 8.57 14.03
C ASP A 112 -13.40 7.82 14.37
N LEU A 113 -12.23 8.48 14.23
CA LEU A 113 -10.93 7.84 14.50
C LEU A 113 -10.90 7.18 15.88
N SER A 114 -10.64 5.88 15.94
CA SER A 114 -10.79 5.10 17.17
C SER A 114 -9.47 4.59 17.72
N LYS A 115 -8.56 4.15 16.84
CA LYS A 115 -7.27 3.60 17.24
C LYS A 115 -6.29 3.63 16.08
N PHE A 116 -5.00 3.75 16.37
CA PHE A 116 -3.92 3.57 15.40
C PHE A 116 -2.71 2.92 16.05
N VAL A 117 -1.86 2.28 15.24
CA VAL A 117 -0.56 1.79 15.68
C VAL A 117 0.46 2.92 15.52
N PRO A 118 1.11 3.41 16.60
CA PRO A 118 2.03 4.53 16.49
C PRO A 118 3.25 4.19 15.64
N LEU A 119 3.54 5.04 14.65
CA LEU A 119 4.74 4.97 13.82
C LEU A 119 5.97 5.50 14.57
N ALA A 120 7.06 4.76 14.54
CA ALA A 120 8.34 5.13 15.13
C ALA A 120 9.34 5.57 14.05
N PHE A 121 9.78 6.82 14.14
CA PHE A 121 10.74 7.45 13.20
C PHE A 121 12.15 7.56 13.78
N LYS A 122 12.37 7.12 15.03
CA LYS A 122 13.69 7.15 15.67
C LYS A 122 14.62 6.10 15.05
N LYS A 123 15.91 6.43 14.92
CA LYS A 123 16.93 5.51 14.42
C LYS A 123 16.91 4.20 15.21
N GLY A 124 16.95 3.07 14.49
CA GLY A 124 16.96 1.72 15.07
C GLY A 124 15.58 1.19 15.51
N ALA A 125 14.53 2.02 15.55
CA ALA A 125 13.18 1.50 15.74
C ALA A 125 12.72 0.69 14.52
N LYS A 126 11.79 -0.24 14.76
CA LYS A 126 11.18 -1.09 13.76
C LYS A 126 9.67 -0.94 13.85
N ASN A 127 9.04 -0.65 12.72
CA ASN A 127 7.60 -0.66 12.55
C ASN A 127 7.18 -2.00 11.94
N LYS A 128 5.99 -2.47 12.32
CA LYS A 128 5.35 -3.65 11.74
C LYS A 128 4.25 -3.28 10.78
N VAL A 129 3.44 -2.29 11.14
CA VAL A 129 2.29 -1.87 10.36
C VAL A 129 2.15 -0.35 10.37
N ASP A 130 1.58 0.17 9.30
CA ASP A 130 1.04 1.51 9.21
C ASP A 130 -0.48 1.37 9.09
N ALA A 131 -1.17 1.42 10.23
CA ALA A 131 -2.59 1.10 10.26
C ALA A 131 -3.34 1.87 11.35
N ALA A 132 -4.57 2.21 11.02
CA ALA A 132 -5.52 2.87 11.89
C ALA A 132 -6.95 2.40 11.59
N ILE A 133 -7.83 2.55 12.56
CA ILE A 133 -9.26 2.24 12.45
C ILE A 133 -10.12 3.38 12.95
N ALA A 134 -11.25 3.60 12.29
CA ALA A 134 -12.25 4.59 12.66
C ALA A 134 -13.64 3.95 12.76
N GLN A 135 -14.34 4.18 13.86
CA GLN A 135 -15.64 3.58 14.15
C GLN A 135 -16.69 4.12 13.18
N VAL A 136 -17.40 3.22 12.51
CA VAL A 136 -18.42 3.58 11.51
C VAL A 136 -19.58 4.31 12.17
N ARG A 137 -20.03 5.40 11.54
CA ARG A 137 -21.29 6.07 11.86
C ARG A 137 -22.47 5.35 11.18
N SER A 138 -23.57 5.23 11.91
CA SER A 138 -24.76 4.49 11.45
C SER A 138 -25.25 4.99 10.08
N GLY A 139 -25.45 4.06 9.14
CA GLY A 139 -25.98 4.33 7.81
C GLY A 139 -24.98 4.93 6.81
N MET A 140 -23.73 5.16 7.21
CA MET A 140 -22.72 5.78 6.34
C MET A 140 -21.94 4.80 5.47
N VAL A 141 -21.84 3.54 5.90
CA VAL A 141 -20.99 2.50 5.27
C VAL A 141 -21.79 1.21 5.07
N ASP A 142 -21.55 0.53 3.95
CA ASP A 142 -22.08 -0.81 3.70
C ASP A 142 -21.42 -1.79 4.67
N LEU A 143 -22.24 -2.41 5.51
CA LEU A 143 -21.80 -3.27 6.60
C LEU A 143 -21.39 -4.68 6.13
N SER A 144 -21.50 -4.98 4.83
CA SER A 144 -21.18 -6.28 4.25
C SER A 144 -19.68 -6.54 4.07
N GLY A 145 -18.85 -5.49 4.07
CA GLY A 145 -17.42 -5.59 3.70
C GLY A 145 -17.18 -5.62 2.20
N SER A 146 -18.10 -5.08 1.40
CA SER A 146 -17.93 -4.89 -0.04
C SER A 146 -16.88 -3.82 -0.36
N ILE A 147 -16.05 -4.13 -1.35
CA ILE A 147 -15.01 -3.25 -1.89
C ILE A 147 -15.41 -2.90 -3.31
N LEU A 148 -15.43 -1.60 -3.62
CA LEU A 148 -15.88 -1.06 -4.90
C LEU A 148 -15.16 -1.77 -6.06
N ASN A 149 -15.93 -2.19 -7.05
CA ASN A 149 -15.49 -2.94 -8.25
C ASN A 149 -14.86 -4.33 -8.01
N ILE A 150 -14.77 -4.81 -6.77
CA ILE A 150 -14.31 -6.17 -6.44
C ILE A 150 -15.46 -7.03 -5.87
N GLY A 151 -16.30 -6.42 -5.03
CA GLY A 151 -17.38 -7.07 -4.31
C GLY A 151 -17.02 -7.43 -2.87
N GLN A 152 -17.84 -8.27 -2.25
CA GLN A 152 -17.70 -8.65 -0.85
C GLN A 152 -16.41 -9.43 -0.59
N ALA A 153 -15.60 -9.01 0.39
CA ALA A 153 -14.43 -9.75 0.84
C ALA A 153 -14.82 -10.98 1.69
N SER A 154 -13.89 -11.92 1.88
CA SER A 154 -14.05 -12.97 2.91
C SER A 154 -13.73 -12.43 4.31
N SER A 155 -14.38 -12.98 5.34
CA SER A 155 -13.97 -12.75 6.74
C SER A 155 -12.66 -13.47 7.11
N LEU A 156 -12.15 -14.35 6.23
CA LEU A 156 -10.87 -15.03 6.37
C LEU A 156 -9.75 -14.28 5.64
N THR A 157 -8.52 -14.47 6.13
CA THR A 157 -7.31 -13.93 5.52
C THR A 157 -6.48 -15.00 4.81
N ALA A 158 -5.68 -14.59 3.83
CA ALA A 158 -4.66 -15.41 3.20
C ALA A 158 -3.26 -14.95 3.67
N LEU A 159 -2.34 -15.91 3.85
CA LEU A 159 -0.94 -15.58 4.10
C LEU A 159 -0.31 -15.08 2.79
N PRO A 160 0.51 -14.01 2.84
CA PRO A 160 1.24 -13.57 1.67
C PRO A 160 2.25 -14.64 1.25
N ALA A 161 2.27 -14.97 -0.03
CA ALA A 161 3.18 -15.92 -0.63
C ALA A 161 3.68 -15.39 -1.97
N ILE A 162 4.97 -15.58 -2.25
CA ILE A 162 5.55 -15.18 -3.55
C ILE A 162 4.81 -15.91 -4.66
N GLY A 163 4.46 -15.19 -5.73
CA GLY A 163 3.68 -15.68 -6.86
C GLY A 163 2.16 -15.62 -6.67
N LEU A 164 1.66 -15.25 -5.48
CA LEU A 164 0.22 -15.10 -5.26
C LEU A 164 -0.34 -13.93 -6.09
N PRO A 165 -1.31 -14.17 -7.00
CA PRO A 165 -2.01 -13.11 -7.71
C PRO A 165 -2.88 -12.31 -6.74
N VAL A 166 -2.78 -10.99 -6.81
CA VAL A 166 -3.47 -10.06 -5.92
C VAL A 166 -4.11 -8.90 -6.69
N GLN A 167 -5.18 -8.35 -6.13
CA GLN A 167 -5.86 -7.17 -6.66
C GLN A 167 -6.16 -6.17 -5.53
N LYS A 168 -6.40 -4.92 -5.89
CA LYS A 168 -6.80 -3.86 -4.96
C LYS A 168 -7.70 -2.84 -5.64
N MET A 169 -8.61 -2.23 -4.89
CA MET A 169 -9.29 -1.00 -5.27
C MET A 169 -8.72 0.16 -4.45
N GLY A 170 -8.36 1.25 -5.11
CA GLY A 170 -7.81 2.44 -4.46
C GLY A 170 -8.28 3.72 -5.11
N ARG A 171 -8.22 4.81 -4.33
CA ARG A 171 -8.65 6.15 -4.72
C ARG A 171 -8.07 6.60 -6.07
N THR A 172 -6.79 6.37 -6.30
CA THR A 172 -6.05 7.02 -7.39
C THR A 172 -5.96 6.13 -8.61
N THR A 173 -5.59 4.86 -8.43
CA THR A 173 -5.40 3.94 -9.56
C THR A 173 -6.58 3.01 -9.81
N GLY A 174 -7.63 3.07 -8.97
CA GLY A 174 -8.82 2.24 -9.11
C GLY A 174 -8.52 0.75 -8.89
N LEU A 175 -9.21 -0.12 -9.64
CA LEU A 175 -9.00 -1.56 -9.60
C LEU A 175 -7.75 -1.93 -10.39
N THR A 176 -6.75 -2.51 -9.72
CA THR A 176 -5.54 -3.03 -10.36
C THR A 176 -5.19 -4.41 -9.85
N SER A 177 -4.52 -5.19 -10.69
CA SER A 177 -3.98 -6.51 -10.37
C SER A 177 -2.45 -6.53 -10.40
N GLY A 178 -1.85 -7.42 -9.62
CA GLY A 178 -0.42 -7.62 -9.51
C GLY A 178 -0.09 -8.99 -8.94
N VAL A 179 1.18 -9.19 -8.60
CA VAL A 179 1.67 -10.44 -7.99
C VAL A 179 2.64 -10.12 -6.87
N ILE A 180 2.56 -10.89 -5.78
CA ILE A 180 3.56 -10.79 -4.70
C ILE A 180 4.90 -11.28 -5.24
N SER A 181 5.90 -10.40 -5.24
CA SER A 181 7.25 -10.68 -5.75
C SER A 181 8.24 -11.01 -4.63
N ALA A 182 8.04 -10.46 -3.43
CA ALA A 182 8.88 -10.74 -2.28
C ALA A 182 8.12 -10.68 -0.95
N VAL A 183 8.64 -11.41 0.02
CA VAL A 183 8.15 -11.46 1.41
C VAL A 183 9.29 -11.21 2.40
N ASN A 184 8.96 -11.05 3.68
CA ASN A 184 9.90 -10.66 4.73
C ASN A 184 10.72 -9.41 4.37
N VAL A 185 10.07 -8.44 3.73
CA VAL A 185 10.73 -7.23 3.27
C VAL A 185 11.00 -6.32 4.47
N THR A 186 12.22 -5.83 4.55
CA THR A 186 12.62 -4.73 5.42
C THR A 186 12.96 -3.53 4.58
N ALA A 187 12.34 -2.39 4.83
CA ALA A 187 12.52 -1.19 4.02
C ALA A 187 12.58 0.08 4.87
N ASN A 188 13.41 1.03 4.46
CA ASN A 188 13.38 2.41 4.91
C ASN A 188 12.39 3.17 4.03
N VAL A 189 11.31 3.64 4.64
CA VAL A 189 10.21 4.33 3.95
C VAL A 189 10.24 5.81 4.34
N SER A 190 10.23 6.68 3.34
CA SER A 190 10.18 8.13 3.51
C SER A 190 8.73 8.60 3.66
N TYR A 191 8.46 9.36 4.73
CA TYR A 191 7.16 9.97 5.06
C TYR A 191 7.28 11.48 5.04
N ASN A 192 6.19 12.17 4.73
CA ASN A 192 6.10 13.60 4.99
C ASN A 192 5.85 13.84 6.50
N THR A 193 6.42 14.92 7.05
CA THR A 193 6.20 15.29 8.47
C THR A 193 4.82 15.91 8.71
N ALA A 194 4.25 16.49 7.66
CA ALA A 194 2.88 16.95 7.54
C ALA A 194 2.50 16.88 6.04
N CYS A 195 1.21 16.93 5.70
CA CYS A 195 0.77 16.83 4.31
C CYS A 195 1.58 17.74 3.35
N GLY A 196 2.34 17.13 2.44
CA GLY A 196 3.19 17.81 1.45
C GLY A 196 4.43 18.53 2.01
N ILE A 197 4.77 18.38 3.30
CA ILE A 197 5.81 19.17 3.97
C ILE A 197 6.77 18.29 4.78
N GLY A 198 8.07 18.54 4.60
CA GLY A 198 9.17 17.90 5.35
C GLY A 198 9.33 16.42 5.02
N SER A 199 10.35 15.78 5.59
CA SER A 199 10.58 14.35 5.41
C SER A 199 11.15 13.71 6.66
N GLN A 200 10.70 12.50 6.96
CA GLN A 200 11.22 11.63 8.00
C GLN A 200 11.18 10.18 7.54
N THR A 201 12.12 9.36 8.02
CA THR A 201 12.24 7.96 7.58
C THR A 201 11.81 7.02 8.69
N ALA A 202 10.98 6.03 8.34
CA ALA A 202 10.61 4.92 9.22
C ALA A 202 11.09 3.59 8.65
N LYS A 203 11.70 2.75 9.48
CA LYS A 203 12.08 1.39 9.11
C LYS A 203 10.91 0.44 9.36
N PHE A 204 10.49 -0.30 8.34
CA PHE A 204 9.48 -1.35 8.41
C PHE A 204 10.12 -2.72 8.22
N THR A 205 9.60 -3.75 8.90
CA THR A 205 10.12 -5.14 8.82
C THR A 205 8.99 -6.13 8.63
N GLY A 206 9.23 -7.23 7.91
CA GLY A 206 8.22 -8.26 7.67
C GLY A 206 7.15 -7.85 6.65
N GLN A 207 7.48 -6.95 5.73
CA GLN A 207 6.55 -6.43 4.72
C GLN A 207 6.42 -7.38 3.53
N VAL A 208 5.40 -7.14 2.72
CA VAL A 208 5.14 -7.82 1.45
C VAL A 208 5.40 -6.83 0.32
N MET A 209 6.05 -7.28 -0.75
CA MET A 209 6.26 -6.49 -1.96
C MET A 209 5.45 -7.04 -3.13
N ILE A 210 4.84 -6.13 -3.86
CA ILE A 210 4.14 -6.37 -5.12
C ILE A 210 4.93 -5.65 -6.21
N SER A 211 5.37 -6.38 -7.24
CA SER A 211 6.09 -5.81 -8.38
C SER A 211 5.18 -5.78 -9.60
N ALA A 212 4.47 -4.68 -9.78
CA ALA A 212 3.63 -4.43 -10.95
C ALA A 212 3.58 -2.91 -11.19
N PRO A 213 4.22 -2.39 -12.27
CA PRO A 213 4.13 -0.99 -12.62
C PRO A 213 2.67 -0.55 -12.76
N GLY A 214 2.32 0.58 -12.12
CA GLY A 214 0.95 1.08 -12.11
C GLY A 214 -0.01 0.35 -11.18
N PHE A 215 0.47 -0.60 -10.35
CA PHE A 215 -0.37 -1.23 -9.31
C PHE A 215 -0.82 -0.23 -8.26
N SER A 216 -0.01 0.78 -7.94
CA SER A 216 -0.40 1.84 -7.02
C SER A 216 0.29 3.17 -7.30
N ALA A 217 -0.29 4.23 -6.75
CA ALA A 217 0.27 5.57 -6.76
C ALA A 217 -0.10 6.34 -5.47
N GLY A 218 0.39 7.59 -5.40
CA GLY A 218 -0.02 8.58 -4.39
C GLY A 218 -1.53 8.60 -4.16
N GLY A 219 -1.98 8.42 -2.91
CA GLY A 219 -3.40 8.35 -2.56
C GLY A 219 -4.03 6.95 -2.53
N ASP A 220 -3.38 5.89 -3.01
CA ASP A 220 -3.87 4.51 -2.82
C ASP A 220 -3.55 3.94 -1.44
N SER A 221 -2.77 4.66 -0.63
CA SER A 221 -2.51 4.32 0.77
C SER A 221 -3.79 3.97 1.52
N GLY A 222 -3.78 2.83 2.20
CA GLY A 222 -4.92 2.31 2.93
C GLY A 222 -5.74 1.32 2.12
N SER A 223 -5.51 1.14 0.81
CA SER A 223 -6.18 0.11 0.03
C SER A 223 -5.92 -1.29 0.58
N LEU A 224 -6.98 -2.08 0.71
CA LEU A 224 -6.87 -3.49 1.01
C LEU A 224 -6.40 -4.25 -0.23
N ILE A 225 -5.38 -5.08 -0.06
CA ILE A 225 -4.91 -6.02 -1.08
C ILE A 225 -5.53 -7.39 -0.78
N LEU A 226 -6.21 -7.93 -1.80
CA LEU A 226 -6.95 -9.19 -1.75
C LEU A 226 -6.33 -10.20 -2.72
N GLU A 227 -6.64 -11.49 -2.56
CA GLU A 227 -6.43 -12.46 -3.64
C GLU A 227 -7.15 -12.00 -4.92
N ASP A 228 -6.49 -12.15 -6.08
CA ASP A 228 -7.11 -11.92 -7.38
C ASP A 228 -7.93 -13.16 -7.79
N CYS A 229 -9.13 -13.25 -7.22
CA CYS A 229 -10.09 -14.30 -7.52
C CYS A 229 -11.51 -13.84 -7.17
N SER A 230 -12.51 -14.63 -7.57
CA SER A 230 -13.91 -14.42 -7.20
C SER A 230 -14.63 -15.77 -7.03
N PRO A 231 -15.63 -15.89 -6.14
CA PRO A 231 -16.16 -14.87 -5.22
C PRO A 231 -15.43 -14.82 -3.86
N TYR A 232 -15.66 -13.75 -3.09
CA TYR A 232 -15.15 -13.57 -1.72
C TYR A 232 -13.64 -13.76 -1.57
N PRO A 233 -12.82 -12.94 -2.25
CA PRO A 233 -11.38 -13.02 -2.10
C PRO A 233 -10.95 -12.72 -0.66
N ARG A 234 -9.91 -13.41 -0.19
CA ARG A 234 -9.37 -13.21 1.15
C ARG A 234 -8.39 -12.04 1.16
N ALA A 235 -8.35 -11.32 2.28
CA ALA A 235 -7.37 -10.25 2.49
C ALA A 235 -5.95 -10.80 2.66
N VAL A 236 -4.98 -10.09 2.08
CA VAL A 236 -3.56 -10.47 2.07
C VAL A 236 -2.69 -9.40 2.73
N GLY A 237 -2.94 -8.12 2.42
CA GLY A 237 -2.15 -7.02 2.95
C GLY A 237 -2.86 -5.67 2.93
N LEU A 238 -2.28 -4.69 3.61
CA LEU A 238 -2.70 -3.29 3.60
C LEU A 238 -1.61 -2.46 2.93
N LEU A 239 -1.94 -1.83 1.79
CA LEU A 239 -1.03 -0.98 1.06
C LEU A 239 -0.66 0.25 1.89
N PHE A 240 0.62 0.61 1.97
CA PHE A 240 1.04 1.82 2.70
C PHE A 240 2.18 2.61 2.05
N ALA A 241 2.94 2.01 1.14
CA ALA A 241 4.11 2.64 0.55
C ALA A 241 4.45 2.04 -0.81
N GLY A 242 5.31 2.71 -1.57
CA GLY A 242 5.78 2.20 -2.84
C GLY A 242 6.74 3.15 -3.55
N SER A 243 6.97 2.83 -4.82
CA SER A 243 7.67 3.62 -5.81
C SER A 243 7.01 3.41 -7.18
N ASP A 244 7.59 3.95 -8.25
CA ASP A 244 7.08 3.76 -9.61
C ASP A 244 7.09 2.28 -10.06
N THR A 245 7.87 1.41 -9.40
CA THR A 245 8.07 0.01 -9.84
C THR A 245 7.57 -1.03 -8.83
N VAL A 246 7.42 -0.66 -7.55
CA VAL A 246 7.04 -1.61 -6.50
C VAL A 246 6.05 -1.00 -5.52
N THR A 247 5.23 -1.86 -4.91
CA THR A 247 4.32 -1.50 -3.82
C THR A 247 4.69 -2.32 -2.59
N LEU A 248 4.69 -1.69 -1.42
CA LEU A 248 4.82 -2.33 -0.12
C LEU A 248 3.48 -2.38 0.60
N ALA A 249 3.23 -3.52 1.23
CA ALA A 249 2.05 -3.75 2.04
C ALA A 249 2.42 -4.38 3.39
N ASN A 250 1.69 -3.97 4.42
CA ASN A 250 1.72 -4.65 5.72
C ASN A 250 0.94 -5.97 5.59
N PRO A 251 1.45 -7.13 6.05
CA PRO A 251 0.66 -8.36 6.10
C PRO A 251 -0.64 -8.13 6.89
N ILE A 252 -1.78 -8.51 6.33
CA ILE A 252 -3.08 -8.18 6.96
C ILE A 252 -3.21 -8.83 8.35
N GLY A 253 -2.63 -10.02 8.54
CA GLY A 253 -2.63 -10.69 9.84
C GLY A 253 -1.98 -9.87 10.96
N ASP A 254 -0.86 -9.20 10.67
CA ASP A 254 -0.18 -8.32 11.63
C ASP A 254 -1.02 -7.08 11.95
N VAL A 255 -1.67 -6.51 10.94
CA VAL A 255 -2.57 -5.35 11.06
C VAL A 255 -3.73 -5.68 12.01
N LEU A 256 -4.46 -6.76 11.70
CA LEU A 256 -5.62 -7.22 12.48
C LEU A 256 -5.23 -7.57 13.92
N SER A 257 -4.10 -8.25 14.11
CA SER A 257 -3.59 -8.63 15.43
C SER A 257 -3.25 -7.42 16.31
N LEU A 258 -2.51 -6.44 15.78
CA LEU A 258 -2.11 -5.25 16.53
C LEU A 258 -3.30 -4.32 16.83
N LEU A 259 -4.25 -4.23 15.91
CA LEU A 259 -5.47 -3.46 16.10
C LEU A 259 -6.53 -4.20 16.94
N LYS A 260 -6.43 -5.53 17.08
CA LYS A 260 -7.35 -6.42 17.80
C LYS A 260 -8.75 -6.48 17.15
N VAL A 261 -8.77 -6.63 15.84
CA VAL A 261 -9.99 -6.67 15.02
C VAL A 261 -9.94 -7.85 14.05
N GLN A 262 -11.06 -8.17 13.43
CA GLN A 262 -11.22 -9.21 12.40
C GLN A 262 -11.81 -8.61 11.13
N MET A 263 -11.61 -9.26 9.98
CA MET A 263 -12.21 -8.81 8.72
C MET A 263 -13.73 -8.96 8.79
N VAL A 264 -14.46 -7.94 8.32
CA VAL A 264 -15.87 -8.12 7.96
C VAL A 264 -15.93 -8.69 6.55
N GLY A 265 -16.77 -9.71 6.34
CA GLY A 265 -16.93 -10.34 5.03
C GLY A 265 -17.76 -11.62 5.09
N ALA A 266 -17.79 -12.36 3.98
CA ALA A 266 -18.49 -13.63 3.88
C ALA A 266 -17.77 -14.73 4.69
N ASP A 267 -18.54 -15.48 5.49
CA ASP A 267 -18.08 -16.54 6.40
C ASP A 267 -17.92 -17.93 5.76
N GLY A 268 -18.14 -18.06 4.44
CA GLY A 268 -18.01 -19.32 3.72
C GLY A 268 -17.97 -19.15 2.19
N GLY A 269 -17.40 -20.15 1.50
CA GLY A 269 -17.36 -20.18 0.03
C GLY A 269 -16.34 -19.24 -0.62
N PHE A 270 -15.22 -18.95 0.06
CA PHE A 270 -14.16 -18.10 -0.49
C PHE A 270 -13.45 -18.71 -1.70
N CYS A 271 -13.13 -17.87 -2.67
CA CYS A 271 -12.22 -18.23 -3.74
C CYS A 271 -10.79 -18.28 -3.22
N SER A 272 -9.96 -19.07 -3.88
CA SER A 272 -8.53 -18.92 -3.72
C SER A 272 -7.87 -18.95 -5.09
N SER A 273 -7.03 -17.95 -5.35
CA SER A 273 -6.19 -17.91 -6.55
C SER A 273 -5.20 -19.09 -6.58
N THR A 274 -5.02 -19.79 -5.46
CA THR A 274 -4.25 -21.02 -5.35
C THR A 274 -4.99 -22.28 -5.81
N ALA A 275 -6.33 -22.28 -5.77
CA ALA A 275 -7.16 -23.46 -6.02
C ALA A 275 -7.64 -23.59 -7.48
N SER A 276 -7.47 -22.56 -8.31
CA SER A 276 -7.97 -22.51 -9.69
C SER A 276 -7.21 -23.41 -10.70
N MET A 277 -6.23 -24.20 -10.26
CA MET A 277 -5.41 -25.05 -11.15
C MET A 277 -5.92 -26.48 -11.35
N SER A 278 -7.10 -26.87 -10.82
CA SER A 278 -7.63 -28.23 -10.98
C SER A 278 -8.67 -28.41 -12.11
N GLY A 279 -8.69 -27.53 -13.14
CA GLY A 279 -9.65 -27.61 -14.25
C GLY A 279 -9.03 -27.39 -15.64
N GLN A 280 -8.84 -28.49 -16.38
CA GLN A 280 -8.66 -28.64 -17.84
C GLN A 280 -8.11 -27.45 -18.68
N GLY A 281 -6.83 -27.55 -19.05
CA GLY A 281 -6.36 -27.37 -20.45
C GLY A 281 -6.16 -25.96 -21.00
N SER A 282 -4.95 -25.40 -20.87
CA SER A 282 -4.21 -24.74 -21.96
C SER A 282 -2.81 -24.35 -21.47
N ARG A 283 -1.78 -24.60 -22.28
CA ARG A 283 -0.37 -24.30 -21.95
C ARG A 283 -0.11 -22.81 -22.10
N THR A 284 -0.14 -22.08 -20.99
CA THR A 284 0.67 -20.87 -20.78
C THR A 284 1.35 -21.00 -19.42
N LYS A 285 2.57 -20.49 -19.31
CA LYS A 285 3.47 -20.56 -18.13
C LYS A 285 2.78 -19.94 -16.90
N ALA A 286 1.96 -20.72 -16.19
CA ALA A 286 1.37 -20.31 -14.92
C ALA A 286 2.40 -20.51 -13.81
N GLN A 287 2.71 -19.43 -13.07
CA GLN A 287 3.55 -19.48 -11.88
C GLN A 287 2.83 -20.36 -10.84
N SER A 288 3.35 -21.57 -10.63
CA SER A 288 2.89 -22.45 -9.56
C SER A 288 3.28 -21.87 -8.21
N LEU A 289 2.42 -22.05 -7.21
CA LEU A 289 2.68 -21.65 -5.83
C LEU A 289 4.00 -22.21 -5.28
N PRO A 290 4.56 -21.58 -4.23
CA PRO A 290 5.69 -22.12 -3.53
C PRO A 290 5.37 -23.53 -2.98
N SER A 291 6.10 -24.55 -3.40
CA SER A 291 6.06 -25.90 -2.80
C SER A 291 6.49 -25.87 -1.32
N GLN A 292 6.26 -26.94 -0.55
CA GLN A 292 6.80 -27.04 0.82
C GLN A 292 8.34 -26.89 0.88
N ALA A 293 9.06 -27.28 -0.18
CA ALA A 293 10.51 -27.13 -0.25
C ALA A 293 10.90 -25.66 -0.41
N SER A 294 10.26 -24.94 -1.34
CA SER A 294 10.42 -23.48 -1.46
C SER A 294 10.05 -22.73 -0.18
N GLY A 295 9.04 -23.18 0.59
CA GLY A 295 8.70 -22.59 1.89
C GLY A 295 9.85 -22.68 2.90
N ARG A 296 10.55 -23.82 2.96
CA ARG A 296 11.76 -23.98 3.79
C ARG A 296 12.92 -23.14 3.29
N ALA A 297 13.10 -23.02 1.97
CA ALA A 297 14.14 -22.20 1.37
C ALA A 297 13.93 -20.72 1.72
N VAL A 298 12.70 -20.22 1.59
CA VAL A 298 12.30 -18.86 1.97
C VAL A 298 12.55 -18.59 3.45
N GLU A 299 12.19 -19.53 4.33
CA GLU A 299 12.43 -19.39 5.78
C GLU A 299 13.93 -19.37 6.13
N MET A 300 14.75 -20.18 5.44
CA MET A 300 16.19 -20.16 5.61
C MET A 300 16.81 -18.83 5.14
N ALA A 301 16.43 -18.38 3.95
CA ALA A 301 16.90 -17.11 3.39
C ALA A 301 16.47 -15.93 4.28
N ALA A 302 15.26 -15.95 4.84
CA ALA A 302 14.79 -14.97 5.81
C ALA A 302 15.70 -14.91 7.05
N ARG A 303 16.06 -16.05 7.64
CA ARG A 303 16.99 -16.08 8.79
C ARG A 303 18.37 -15.52 8.46
N VAL A 304 18.89 -15.78 7.27
CA VAL A 304 20.17 -15.22 6.82
C VAL A 304 20.03 -13.72 6.62
N LYS A 305 19.03 -13.26 5.87
CA LYS A 305 18.74 -11.83 5.65
C LYS A 305 18.61 -11.08 6.98
N ASP A 306 17.87 -11.60 7.95
CA ASP A 306 17.63 -10.93 9.23
C ASP A 306 18.91 -10.74 10.07
N ARG A 307 19.91 -11.63 9.93
CA ARG A 307 21.22 -11.45 10.59
C ARG A 307 22.04 -10.30 10.02
N HIS A 308 21.85 -9.98 8.75
CA HIS A 308 22.63 -9.00 8.00
C HIS A 308 21.86 -7.74 7.60
N GLU A 309 20.56 -7.66 7.94
CA GLU A 309 19.71 -6.57 7.45
C GLU A 309 20.22 -5.20 7.88
N ASP A 310 20.69 -5.06 9.12
CA ASP A 310 21.16 -3.78 9.61
C ASP A 310 22.47 -3.39 8.92
N SER A 311 23.42 -4.31 8.70
CA SER A 311 24.67 -3.95 8.00
C SER A 311 24.42 -3.56 6.54
N ILE A 312 23.55 -4.28 5.83
CA ILE A 312 23.25 -4.01 4.41
C ILE A 312 22.41 -2.73 4.25
N LEU A 313 21.43 -2.47 5.13
CA LEU A 313 20.62 -1.24 5.08
C LEU A 313 21.42 0.03 5.36
N HIS A 314 22.60 -0.07 5.98
CA HIS A 314 23.49 1.08 6.19
C HIS A 314 24.36 1.39 4.95
N LEU A 315 24.38 0.53 3.94
CA LEU A 315 25.08 0.81 2.69
C LEU A 315 24.38 1.95 1.95
N GLU A 316 25.18 2.87 1.42
CA GLU A 316 24.66 4.02 0.68
C GLU A 316 23.86 3.56 -0.55
N GLY A 317 22.66 4.13 -0.73
CA GLY A 317 21.78 3.80 -1.84
C GLY A 317 20.87 2.59 -1.63
N VAL A 318 21.07 1.79 -0.57
CA VAL A 318 20.15 0.71 -0.20
C VAL A 318 18.92 1.27 0.49
N VAL A 319 17.73 0.85 0.04
CA VAL A 319 16.43 1.23 0.63
C VAL A 319 15.71 0.06 1.27
N GLY A 320 16.10 -1.17 0.98
CA GLY A 320 15.47 -2.34 1.58
C GLY A 320 16.15 -3.65 1.25
N LEU A 321 15.67 -4.71 1.90
CA LEU A 321 15.97 -6.09 1.57
C LEU A 321 14.70 -6.95 1.65
N GLY A 322 14.60 -7.99 0.83
CA GLY A 322 13.47 -8.92 0.84
C GLY A 322 13.89 -10.33 0.46
N ILE A 323 12.95 -11.26 0.58
CA ILE A 323 13.13 -12.63 0.08
C ILE A 323 12.26 -12.80 -1.15
N GLY A 324 12.90 -13.01 -2.30
CA GLY A 324 12.27 -13.38 -3.55
C GLY A 324 12.54 -14.84 -3.92
N ILE A 325 12.17 -15.23 -5.13
CA ILE A 325 12.58 -16.49 -5.77
C ILE A 325 13.34 -16.20 -7.05
N LEU A 326 14.26 -17.09 -7.41
CA LEU A 326 14.94 -17.00 -8.70
C LEU A 326 13.94 -17.27 -9.84
N GLU A 327 13.98 -16.44 -10.87
CA GLU A 327 13.14 -16.62 -12.06
C GLU A 327 13.46 -17.92 -12.82
N THR A 328 14.71 -18.39 -12.69
CA THR A 328 15.19 -19.63 -13.30
C THR A 328 14.85 -20.87 -12.49
N ASP A 329 14.62 -20.73 -11.19
CA ASP A 329 14.27 -21.84 -10.29
C ASP A 329 13.33 -21.34 -9.16
N PRO A 330 12.02 -21.62 -9.24
CA PRO A 330 11.05 -21.20 -8.23
C PRO A 330 11.20 -21.93 -6.88
N GLU A 331 12.03 -22.97 -6.81
CA GLU A 331 12.36 -23.67 -5.55
C GLU A 331 13.55 -23.02 -4.82
N GLU A 332 14.28 -22.12 -5.47
CA GLU A 332 15.44 -21.46 -4.91
C GLU A 332 15.12 -20.01 -4.47
N ALA A 333 15.29 -19.75 -3.18
CA ALA A 333 15.09 -18.43 -2.59
C ALA A 333 16.31 -17.53 -2.84
N VAL A 334 16.06 -16.25 -3.12
CA VAL A 334 17.09 -15.23 -3.29
C VAL A 334 16.87 -14.09 -2.29
N ILE A 335 17.96 -13.56 -1.74
CA ILE A 335 17.91 -12.33 -0.96
C ILE A 335 17.98 -11.16 -1.95
N GLU A 336 16.94 -10.35 -1.98
CA GLU A 336 16.88 -9.15 -2.81
C GLU A 336 17.37 -7.95 -2.01
N VAL A 337 18.22 -7.14 -2.63
CA VAL A 337 18.67 -5.85 -2.09
C VAL A 337 18.08 -4.74 -2.96
N TYR A 338 17.18 -3.97 -2.39
CA TYR A 338 16.49 -2.88 -3.07
C TYR A 338 17.29 -1.59 -2.96
N THR A 339 17.45 -0.88 -4.09
CA THR A 339 18.31 0.30 -4.18
C THR A 339 17.62 1.48 -4.85
N LYS A 340 17.99 2.72 -4.46
CA LYS A 340 17.52 3.95 -5.12
C LYS A 340 17.96 3.98 -6.58
N LYS A 341 19.26 3.77 -6.79
CA LYS A 341 19.92 3.59 -8.09
C LYS A 341 21.11 2.66 -7.87
N PRO A 342 21.32 1.61 -8.69
CA PRO A 342 22.47 0.74 -8.56
C PRO A 342 23.76 1.51 -8.85
N SER A 343 24.66 1.62 -7.86
CA SER A 343 26.01 2.14 -8.10
C SER A 343 26.98 0.99 -8.44
N HIS A 344 28.02 1.30 -9.23
CA HIS A 344 29.04 0.32 -9.59
C HIS A 344 29.82 -0.18 -8.35
N GLU A 345 29.99 0.70 -7.36
CA GLU A 345 30.63 0.38 -6.08
C GLU A 345 29.79 -0.61 -5.25
N MET A 346 28.46 -0.46 -5.25
CA MET A 346 27.56 -1.33 -4.51
C MET A 346 27.58 -2.77 -5.03
N LYS A 347 27.76 -2.98 -6.34
CA LYS A 347 27.95 -4.30 -6.95
C LYS A 347 29.28 -4.97 -6.54
N HIS A 348 30.29 -4.19 -6.15
CA HIS A 348 31.55 -4.74 -5.66
C HIS A 348 31.53 -5.03 -4.15
N VAL A 349 30.71 -4.28 -3.39
CA VAL A 349 30.58 -4.44 -1.93
C VAL A 349 29.66 -5.61 -1.57
N ILE A 350 28.59 -5.82 -2.34
CA ILE A 350 27.64 -6.90 -2.12
C ILE A 350 28.13 -8.14 -2.88
N SER A 351 28.51 -9.19 -2.14
CA SER A 351 28.84 -10.50 -2.73
C SER A 351 27.64 -11.09 -3.47
N ASP A 352 27.87 -11.92 -4.49
CA ASP A 352 26.80 -12.65 -5.20
C ASP A 352 26.03 -13.62 -4.29
N THR A 353 26.56 -13.92 -3.09
CA THR A 353 25.90 -14.76 -2.09
C THR A 353 26.07 -14.21 -0.67
N LEU A 354 25.12 -14.55 0.20
CA LEU A 354 25.18 -14.29 1.64
C LEU A 354 24.97 -15.61 2.39
N GLU A 355 26.02 -16.09 3.07
CA GLU A 355 26.01 -17.41 3.73
C GLU A 355 25.52 -18.55 2.80
N GLY A 356 25.89 -18.49 1.51
CA GLY A 356 25.50 -19.47 0.50
C GLY A 356 24.11 -19.27 -0.12
N ILE A 357 23.34 -18.25 0.30
CA ILE A 357 22.09 -17.86 -0.34
C ILE A 357 22.38 -16.84 -1.44
N PRO A 358 21.87 -17.00 -2.67
CA PRO A 358 22.04 -16.01 -3.73
C PRO A 358 21.56 -14.61 -3.33
N LEU A 359 22.26 -13.58 -3.79
CA LEU A 359 21.90 -12.17 -3.66
C LEU A 359 21.56 -11.56 -5.02
N ARG A 360 20.53 -10.72 -5.07
CA ARG A 360 20.13 -9.98 -6.27
C ARG A 360 19.90 -8.50 -5.93
N ILE A 361 20.56 -7.60 -6.67
CA ILE A 361 20.28 -6.16 -6.56
C ILE A 361 19.11 -5.81 -7.47
N VAL A 362 18.13 -5.10 -6.93
CA VAL A 362 16.94 -4.63 -7.62
C VAL A 362 16.85 -3.11 -7.50
N GLU A 363 16.68 -2.41 -8.63
CA GLU A 363 16.44 -0.97 -8.64
C GLU A 363 14.96 -0.70 -8.39
N THR A 364 14.65 -0.04 -7.28
CA THR A 364 13.28 0.32 -6.90
C THR A 364 13.05 1.81 -6.91
N GLY A 365 14.11 2.63 -6.93
CA GLY A 365 13.98 4.02 -6.53
C GLY A 365 13.84 4.17 -5.02
N GLU A 366 13.56 5.38 -4.58
CA GLU A 366 13.22 5.64 -3.19
C GLU A 366 11.78 5.18 -2.90
N ILE A 367 11.57 4.63 -1.71
CA ILE A 367 10.26 4.12 -1.28
C ILE A 367 9.62 5.17 -0.38
N PHE A 368 8.42 5.60 -0.76
CA PHE A 368 7.67 6.63 -0.05
C PHE A 368 6.36 6.06 0.48
N ALA A 369 5.94 6.54 1.65
CA ALA A 369 4.53 6.48 1.99
C ALA A 369 3.78 7.48 1.10
N PHE A 370 2.73 6.99 0.46
CA PHE A 370 1.99 7.71 -0.59
C PHE A 370 1.04 8.77 -0.03
#